data_AF-A0A497PRW5-F1
#
_entry.id   AF-A0A497PRW5-F1
#
_cell.length_a   1.000
_cell.length_b   1.000
_cell.length_c   1.000
_cell.angle_alpha   90.00
_cell.angle_beta   90.00
_cell.angle_gamma   90.00
#
_symmetry.space_group_name_H-M   'P 1'
#
loop_
_entity.id
_entity.type
_entity.pdbx_description
1 polymer ?
#
loop_
_entity_poly.entity_id
_entity_poly.type
_entity_poly.pdbx_seq_one_letter_code
_entity_poly.pdbx_strand_id
1 'polypeptide(L)' 'VWAYASSFFKIKRWKGFENLPDYENPFQSVIELMESGLIPSFDGEIWRLHAINSGKIVYEGNKI' A
#
# COMPACT_ATOMS: atom_id res chain seq x y z
N VAL A 1 -0.12 -12.27 6.72
CA VAL A 1 -0.22 -12.25 5.25
C VAL A 1 0.50 -11.02 4.76
N TRP A 2 1.64 -11.17 4.10
CA TRP A 2 2.38 -10.05 3.49
C TRP A 2 1.98 -10.01 2.01
N ALA A 3 1.02 -9.16 1.67
CA ALA A 3 0.49 -9.10 0.31
C ALA A 3 1.35 -8.18 -0.56
N TYR A 4 2.61 -8.55 -0.78
CA TYR A 4 3.49 -7.88 -1.75
C TYR A 4 3.36 -8.47 -3.15
N ALA A 5 2.15 -8.87 -3.57
CA ALA A 5 2.01 -9.55 -4.86
C ALA A 5 2.66 -8.72 -5.98
N SER A 6 2.47 -7.40 -6.00
CA SER A 6 3.06 -6.51 -7.00
C SER A 6 4.60 -6.38 -6.93
N SER A 7 5.25 -6.54 -5.77
CA SER A 7 6.71 -6.36 -5.67
C SER A 7 7.49 -7.49 -6.35
N PHE A 8 6.89 -8.67 -6.51
CA PHE A 8 7.49 -9.81 -7.18
C PHE A 8 7.40 -9.73 -8.71
N PHE A 9 6.63 -8.78 -9.25
CA PHE A 9 6.40 -8.70 -10.69
C PHE A 9 7.01 -7.45 -11.30
N LYS A 10 7.71 -7.64 -12.41
CA LYS A 10 8.12 -6.55 -13.31
C LYS A 10 7.13 -6.44 -14.45
N ILE A 11 6.04 -5.70 -14.23
CA ILE A 11 4.97 -5.52 -15.20
C ILE A 11 5.27 -4.27 -16.04
N LYS A 12 5.30 -4.42 -17.36
CA LYS A 12 5.57 -3.28 -18.27
C LYS A 12 4.49 -2.21 -18.18
N ARG A 13 3.21 -2.60 -18.18
CA ARG A 13 2.07 -1.69 -18.07
C ARG A 13 1.02 -2.24 -17.14
N TRP A 14 0.61 -1.41 -16.19
CA TRP A 14 -0.43 -1.73 -15.22
C TRP A 14 -1.79 -1.27 -15.74
N LYS A 15 -2.76 -2.18 -15.76
CA LYS A 15 -4.13 -1.86 -16.16
C LYS A 15 -4.74 -0.88 -15.14
N GLY A 16 -5.33 0.21 -15.63
CA GLY A 16 -5.88 1.31 -14.81
C GLY A 16 -4.86 2.38 -14.41
N PHE A 17 -3.60 2.24 -14.85
CA PHE A 17 -2.52 3.20 -14.61
C PHE A 17 -1.76 3.49 -15.90
N GLU A 18 -2.48 3.70 -17.00
CA GLU A 18 -1.90 3.85 -18.34
C GLU A 18 -1.04 5.10 -18.52
N ASN A 19 -1.19 6.09 -17.63
CA ASN A 19 -0.39 7.32 -17.63
C ASN A 19 0.96 7.17 -16.90
N LEU A 20 1.19 6.06 -16.20
CA LEU A 20 2.49 5.81 -15.57
C LEU A 20 3.54 5.38 -16.61
N PRO A 21 4.81 5.77 -16.43
CA PRO A 21 5.93 5.24 -17.20
C PRO A 21 5.96 3.71 -17.22
N ASP A 22 6.49 3.15 -18.32
CA ASP A 22 6.68 1.71 -18.45
C ASP A 22 7.52 1.18 -17.28
N TYR A 23 7.10 0.05 -16.71
CA TYR A 23 7.69 -0.61 -15.54
C TYR A 23 7.57 0.11 -14.20
N GLU A 24 6.87 1.24 -14.11
CA GLU A 24 6.60 1.90 -12.83
C GLU A 24 5.49 1.17 -12.06
N ASN A 25 5.73 0.87 -10.78
CA ASN A 25 4.78 0.17 -9.93
C ASN A 25 3.84 1.18 -9.24
N PRO A 26 2.54 1.24 -9.58
CA PRO A 26 1.60 2.19 -8.97
C PRO A 26 1.42 2.00 -7.46
N PHE A 27 1.81 0.84 -6.93
CA PHE A 27 1.65 0.48 -5.52
C PHE A 27 2.96 0.62 -4.71
N GLN A 28 3.98 1.26 -5.29
CA GLN A 28 5.29 1.41 -4.65
C GLN A 28 5.20 2.11 -3.28
N SER A 29 4.34 3.12 -3.14
CA SER A 29 4.12 3.81 -1.86
C SER A 29 3.61 2.89 -0.75
N VAL A 30 2.76 1.91 -1.09
CA VAL A 30 2.23 0.94 -0.12
C VAL A 30 3.30 -0.10 0.23
N ILE A 31 4.15 -0.48 -0.73
CA ILE A 31 5.31 -1.37 -0.48
C ILE A 31 6.26 -0.69 0.52
N GLU A 32 6.68 0.54 0.26
CA GLU A 32 7.59 1.31 1.12
C GLU A 32 7.00 1.50 2.53
N LEU A 33 5.69 1.76 2.62
CA LEU A 33 5.00 1.88 3.90
C LEU A 33 5.06 0.56 4.70
N MET A 34 4.84 -0.58 4.05
CA MET A 34 4.96 -1.88 4.71
C MET A 34 6.40 -2.24 5.09
N GLU A 35 7.38 -1.90 4.25
CA GLU A 35 8.82 -2.04 4.57
C GLU A 35 9.23 -1.17 5.77
N SER A 36 8.56 -0.02 5.97
CA SER A 36 8.70 0.81 7.18
C SER A 36 8.05 0.21 8.44
N GLY A 37 7.34 -0.91 8.30
CA GLY A 37 6.67 -1.60 9.40
C GLY A 37 5.23 -1.14 9.65
N LEU A 38 4.59 -0.52 8.65
CA LEU A 38 3.23 0.01 8.76
C LEU A 38 2.29 -0.61 7.71
N ILE A 39 1.07 -0.97 8.12
CA ILE A 39 0.04 -1.49 7.21
C ILE A 39 -1.13 -0.51 7.17
N PRO A 40 -1.49 0.05 6.00
CA PRO A 40 -2.70 0.84 5.86
C PRO A 40 -3.94 -0.06 5.80
N SER A 41 -5.04 0.38 6.41
CA SER A 41 -6.37 -0.23 6.24
C SER A 41 -7.44 0.85 6.07
N PHE A 42 -8.51 0.51 5.35
CA PHE A 42 -9.67 1.37 5.13
C PHE A 42 -10.94 0.53 5.22
N ASP A 43 -11.88 0.94 6.05
CA ASP A 43 -13.16 0.24 6.26
C ASP A 43 -14.33 0.84 5.46
N GLY A 44 -14.07 1.89 4.67
CA GLY A 44 -15.11 2.65 3.96
C GLY A 44 -15.31 4.06 4.51
N GLU A 45 -14.89 4.31 5.74
CA GLU A 45 -15.07 5.60 6.42
C GLU A 45 -13.75 6.14 6.99
N ILE A 46 -12.96 5.27 7.63
CA ILE A 46 -11.77 5.64 8.39
C ILE A 46 -10.53 4.97 7.81
N TRP A 47 -9.48 5.77 7.61
CA TRP A 47 -8.14 5.28 7.32
C TRP A 47 -7.39 5.01 8.61
N ARG A 48 -6.70 3.86 8.67
CA ARG A 48 -5.85 3.49 9.81
C ARG A 48 -4.47 3.05 9.35
N LEU A 49 -3.46 3.31 10.17
CA LEU A 49 -2.15 2.69 10.06
C LEU A 49 -1.94 1.74 11.23
N HIS A 50 -1.50 0.52 10.93
CA HIS A 50 -1.20 -0.51 11.92
C HIS A 50 0.30 -0.77 11.99
N ALA A 51 0.86 -0.88 13.20
CA ALA A 51 2.23 -1.37 13.38
C ALA A 51 2.28 -2.87 13.07
N ILE A 52 3.15 -3.27 12.13
CA ILE A 52 3.15 -4.63 11.59
C ILE A 52 3.45 -5.71 12.63
N ASN A 53 4.31 -5.39 13.59
CA ASN A 53 4.74 -6.34 14.62
C ASN A 53 3.66 -6.62 15.67
N SER A 54 2.72 -5.70 15.87
CA SER A 54 1.73 -5.80 16.94
C SER A 54 0.28 -5.70 16.48
N GLY A 55 0.04 -5.37 15.21
CA GLY A 55 -1.29 -5.08 14.66
C GLY A 55 -1.98 -3.84 15.24
N LYS A 56 -1.31 -3.12 16.17
CA LYS A 56 -1.88 -1.97 16.87
C LYS A 56 -2.08 -0.81 15.92
N ILE A 57 -3.21 -0.13 16.04
CA ILE A 57 -3.46 1.12 15.35
C ILE A 57 -2.53 2.17 15.94
N VAL A 58 -1.71 2.79 15.09
CA VAL A 58 -0.78 3.88 15.47
C VAL A 58 -1.22 5.23 14.92
N TYR A 59 -2.18 5.24 14.00
CA TYR A 59 -2.80 6.43 13.45
C TYR A 59 -4.20 6.11 12.95
N GLU A 60 -5.13 7.05 13.14
CA GLU A 60 -6.46 7.06 12.52
C GLU A 60 -6.72 8.44 11.94
N GLY A 61 -7.26 8.48 10.73
CA GLY A 61 -7.62 9.72 10.05
C GLY A 61 -8.94 9.57 9.32
N ASN A 62 -9.80 10.57 9.45
CA ASN A 62 -11.00 10.67 8.65
C ASN A 62 -10.63 11.00 7.21
N LYS A 63 -11.46 10.55 6.27
CA LYS A 63 -11.40 11.01 4.89
C LYS A 63 -11.59 12.54 4.88
N ILE A 64 -10.59 13.29 4.42
CA ILE A 64 -10.66 14.73 4.19
C ILE A 64 -11.54 14.99 2.95
#